data_AF-A0A7X8K3J9-F1
#
_entry.id   AF-A0A7X8K3J9-F1
#
_cell.length_a   1.000
_cell.length_b   1.000
_cell.length_c   1.000
_cell.angle_alpha   90.00
_cell.angle_beta   90.00
_cell.angle_gamma   90.00
#
_symmetry.space_group_name_H-M   'P 1'
#
loop_
_entity.id
_entity.type
_entity.pdbx_description
1 polymer ?
#
loop_
_entity_poly.entity_id
_entity_poly.type
_entity_poly.pdbx_seq_one_letter_code
_entity_poly.pdbx_strand_id
1 'polypeptide(L)'
;MKTGFKFKLPSCRRILAGALLVAAIFLLFFTLKSPITTKNYLYGLARDVMKKSLEIKTYHWYVVDGSGFRVRYQPVDAPVARLVLDTAEDTYEAVNQMLDYTPAEPVPVFIYPTKETLNKSFGWDAAVNAMGVYWAGTIRILSPLEWIENEEEMPAIFRENGPIVHEYAHLVVDYKTHGNYPRWLT
;
A
#
# COMPACT_ATOMS: atom_id res chain seq x y z
N MET A 1 65.02 36.71 12.00
CA MET A 1 64.40 35.39 12.24
C MET A 1 63.16 35.28 11.37
N LYS A 2 63.13 34.35 10.41
CA LYS A 2 62.03 34.19 9.43
C LYS A 2 60.87 33.43 10.05
N THR A 3 59.64 33.94 9.94
CA THR A 3 58.42 33.11 10.04
C THR A 3 57.41 33.60 9.01
N GLY A 4 57.57 33.12 7.78
CA GLY A 4 56.56 33.29 6.72
C GLY A 4 55.39 32.33 6.97
N PHE A 5 54.23 32.87 7.31
CA PHE A 5 52.99 32.11 7.45
C PHE A 5 52.43 31.81 6.05
N LYS A 6 52.74 30.63 5.48
CA LYS A 6 52.18 30.20 4.20
C LYS A 6 50.74 29.70 4.40
N PHE A 7 49.76 30.53 4.06
CA PHE A 7 48.37 30.10 3.92
C PHE A 7 48.29 29.12 2.73
N LYS A 8 48.14 27.81 3.01
CA LYS A 8 47.85 26.82 1.96
C LYS A 8 46.39 27.00 1.55
N LEU A 9 46.17 27.60 0.38
CA LEU A 9 44.84 27.65 -0.23
C LEU A 9 44.32 26.21 -0.43
N PRO A 10 43.09 25.90 -0.03
CA PRO A 10 42.53 24.56 -0.19
C PRO A 10 42.45 24.21 -1.68
N SER A 11 42.76 22.96 -2.01
CA SER A 11 42.70 22.49 -3.39
C SER A 11 41.29 22.69 -3.95
N CYS A 12 41.17 23.03 -5.24
CA CYS A 12 39.88 23.30 -5.91
C CYS A 12 38.84 22.19 -5.68
N ARG A 13 39.29 20.94 -5.51
CA ARG A 13 38.44 19.77 -5.14
C ARG A 13 37.80 19.89 -3.76
N ARG A 14 38.50 20.43 -2.76
CA ARG A 14 37.96 20.65 -1.40
C ARG A 14 36.94 21.78 -1.37
N ILE A 15 37.17 22.83 -2.15
CA ILE A 15 36.21 23.94 -2.30
C ILE A 15 34.95 23.43 -3.00
N LEU A 16 35.10 22.66 -4.08
CA LEU A 16 33.98 22.07 -4.81
C LEU A 16 33.18 21.08 -3.94
N ALA A 17 33.87 20.22 -3.19
CA ALA A 17 33.21 19.30 -2.26
C ALA A 17 32.46 20.04 -1.14
N GLY A 18 33.03 21.11 -0.60
CA GLY A 18 32.36 21.96 0.38
C GLY A 18 31.13 22.66 -0.19
N ALA A 19 31.22 23.19 -1.41
CA ALA A 19 30.09 23.81 -2.11
C ALA A 19 28.95 22.82 -2.41
N LEU A 20 29.28 21.59 -2.83
CA LEU A 20 28.30 20.52 -3.04
C LEU A 20 27.62 20.10 -1.74
N LEU A 21 28.35 20.01 -0.62
CA LEU A 21 27.79 19.71 0.69
C LEU A 21 26.81 20.81 1.14
N VAL A 22 27.20 22.07 1.01
CA VAL A 22 26.34 23.22 1.34
C VAL A 22 25.09 23.24 0.47
N ALA A 23 25.22 23.01 -0.85
CA ALA A 23 24.08 22.91 -1.75
C ALA A 23 23.14 21.75 -1.40
N ALA A 24 23.67 20.59 -1.01
CA ALA A 24 22.87 19.44 -0.55
C ALA A 24 22.12 19.74 0.76
N ILE A 25 22.76 20.41 1.73
CA ILE A 25 22.12 20.85 2.97
C ILE A 25 21.03 21.89 2.68
N PHE A 26 21.28 22.81 1.74
CA PHE A 26 20.30 23.81 1.33
C PHE A 26 19.10 23.18 0.64
N LEU A 27 19.33 22.22 -0.28
CA LEU A 27 18.26 21.43 -0.91
C LEU A 27 17.45 20.66 0.14
N LEU A 28 18.11 19.98 1.08
CA LEU A 28 17.45 19.27 2.18
C LEU A 28 16.60 20.22 3.04
N PHE A 29 17.12 21.41 3.36
CA PHE A 29 16.39 22.43 4.12
C PHE A 29 15.15 22.94 3.35
N PHE A 30 15.25 23.17 2.05
CA PHE A 30 14.12 23.58 1.21
C PHE A 30 13.08 22.46 1.03
N THR A 31 13.50 21.20 0.94
CA THR A 31 12.56 20.06 0.89
C THR A 31 11.83 19.87 2.23
N LEU A 32 12.51 20.09 3.36
CA LEU A 32 11.89 20.06 4.69
C LEU A 32 10.91 21.22 4.89
N LYS A 33 11.13 22.36 4.22
CA LYS A 33 10.22 23.52 4.24
C LYS A 33 8.98 23.37 3.38
N SER A 34 8.89 22.37 2.50
CA SER A 34 7.64 22.03 1.83
C SER A 34 6.81 21.14 2.78
N PRO A 35 5.77 21.68 3.46
CA PRO A 35 4.95 20.89 4.37
C PRO A 35 4.24 19.75 3.63
N ILE A 36 3.94 19.95 2.35
CA ILE A 36 3.28 18.95 1.50
C ILE A 36 4.24 17.78 1.21
N THR A 37 5.46 18.07 0.78
CA THR A 37 6.43 17.01 0.42
C THR A 37 6.83 16.19 1.63
N THR A 38 7.13 16.85 2.77
CA THR A 38 7.49 16.16 4.02
C THR A 38 6.33 15.30 4.54
N LYS A 39 5.08 15.82 4.51
CA LYS A 39 3.89 15.05 4.89
C LYS A 39 3.71 13.81 4.01
N ASN A 40 3.84 13.95 2.69
CA ASN A 40 3.65 12.84 1.76
C ASN A 40 4.68 11.71 1.98
N TYR A 41 5.94 12.05 2.22
CA TYR A 41 6.98 11.06 2.55
C TYR A 41 6.69 10.35 3.87
N LEU A 42 6.37 11.10 4.93
CA LEU A 42 6.04 10.51 6.23
C LEU A 42 4.79 9.62 6.15
N TYR A 43 3.78 10.04 5.40
CA TYR A 43 2.57 9.25 5.16
C TYR A 43 2.89 7.94 4.44
N GLY A 44 3.67 8.00 3.35
CA GLY A 44 4.11 6.82 2.62
C GLY A 44 4.86 5.83 3.51
N LEU A 45 5.79 6.33 4.33
CA LEU A 45 6.52 5.50 5.31
C LEU A 45 5.57 4.86 6.34
N ALA A 46 4.66 5.65 6.92
CA ALA A 46 3.69 5.13 7.88
C ALA A 46 2.82 4.02 7.27
N ARG A 47 2.35 4.22 6.03
CA ARG A 47 1.61 3.22 5.26
C ARG A 47 2.42 1.94 5.06
N ASP A 48 3.67 2.03 4.62
CA ASP A 48 4.52 0.85 4.41
C ASP A 48 4.83 0.10 5.70
N VAL A 49 5.01 0.81 6.82
CA VAL A 49 5.17 0.17 8.15
C VAL A 49 3.90 -0.57 8.56
N MET A 50 2.71 0.01 8.35
CA MET A 50 1.44 -0.65 8.65
C MET A 50 1.19 -1.87 7.76
N LYS A 51 1.44 -1.73 6.44
CA LYS A 51 1.40 -2.84 5.46
C LYS A 51 2.30 -3.98 5.93
N LYS A 52 3.57 -3.69 6.25
CA LYS A 52 4.53 -4.70 6.69
C LYS A 52 4.17 -5.32 8.03
N SER A 53 3.66 -4.54 8.98
CA SER A 53 3.18 -5.05 10.26
C SER A 53 2.08 -6.09 10.08
N LEU A 54 1.12 -5.85 9.17
CA LEU A 54 0.08 -6.81 8.86
C LEU A 54 0.67 -8.08 8.23
N GLU A 55 1.53 -7.94 7.22
CA GLU A 55 2.18 -9.10 6.58
C GLU A 55 2.92 -9.98 7.58
N ILE A 56 3.62 -9.36 8.55
CA ILE A 56 4.32 -10.08 9.62
C ILE A 56 3.32 -10.79 10.53
N LYS A 57 2.21 -10.14 10.93
CA LYS A 57 1.19 -10.76 11.78
C LYS A 57 0.55 -11.98 11.11
N THR A 58 0.38 -11.93 9.79
CA THR A 58 -0.25 -12.98 8.99
C THR A 58 0.78 -13.85 8.26
N TYR A 59 2.04 -13.88 8.69
CA TYR A 59 3.09 -14.61 7.94
C TYR A 59 2.81 -16.11 7.82
N HIS A 60 2.04 -16.65 8.78
CA HIS A 60 1.68 -18.07 8.89
C HIS A 60 0.44 -18.42 8.04
N TRP A 61 -0.15 -17.45 7.34
CA TRP A 61 -1.28 -17.68 6.45
C TRP A 61 -0.80 -18.30 5.14
N TYR A 62 -1.72 -19.01 4.48
CA TYR A 62 -1.48 -19.56 3.17
C TYR A 62 -1.46 -18.44 2.14
N VAL A 63 -0.73 -18.65 1.04
CA VAL A 63 -0.52 -17.63 0.02
C VAL A 63 -0.80 -18.22 -1.35
N VAL A 64 -1.51 -17.44 -2.17
CA VAL A 64 -1.60 -17.66 -3.60
C VAL A 64 -1.16 -16.39 -4.32
N ASP A 65 -0.15 -16.54 -5.17
CA ASP A 65 0.48 -15.44 -5.92
C ASP A 65 -0.10 -15.35 -7.33
N GLY A 66 -0.28 -14.11 -7.80
CA GLY A 66 -0.51 -13.76 -9.20
C GLY A 66 0.51 -12.73 -9.69
N SER A 67 0.23 -12.11 -10.84
CA SER A 67 1.10 -11.08 -11.44
C SER A 67 0.97 -9.73 -10.75
N GLY A 68 -0.25 -9.27 -10.52
CA GLY A 68 -0.58 -7.97 -9.93
C GLY A 68 -0.90 -8.07 -8.44
N PHE A 69 -1.28 -9.24 -7.94
CA PHE A 69 -1.76 -9.42 -6.57
C PHE A 69 -1.11 -10.61 -5.85
N ARG A 70 -1.11 -10.52 -4.51
CA ARG A 70 -0.76 -11.62 -3.60
C ARG A 70 -1.89 -11.80 -2.59
N VAL A 71 -2.57 -12.92 -2.63
CA VAL A 71 -3.69 -13.22 -1.73
C VAL A 71 -3.21 -14.09 -0.57
N ARG A 72 -3.44 -13.64 0.66
CA ARG A 72 -3.20 -14.39 1.90
C ARG A 72 -4.50 -14.84 2.53
N TYR A 73 -4.57 -16.07 2.99
CA TYR A 73 -5.81 -16.69 3.45
C TYR A 73 -5.60 -17.76 4.53
N GLN A 74 -6.65 -18.07 5.29
CA GLN A 74 -6.64 -19.15 6.28
C GLN A 74 -7.10 -20.48 5.64
N PRO A 75 -6.79 -21.66 6.23
CA PRO A 75 -7.14 -22.95 5.65
C PRO A 75 -8.60 -23.09 5.20
N VAL A 76 -9.54 -22.51 5.96
CA VAL A 76 -10.98 -22.53 5.66
C VAL A 76 -11.33 -21.83 4.34
N ASP A 77 -10.55 -20.83 3.95
CA ASP A 77 -10.77 -20.02 2.73
C ASP A 77 -10.04 -20.58 1.50
N ALA A 78 -9.37 -21.73 1.63
CA ALA A 78 -8.66 -22.36 0.51
C ALA A 78 -9.53 -22.57 -0.75
N PRO A 79 -10.83 -22.95 -0.66
CA PRO A 79 -11.68 -23.13 -1.85
C PRO A 79 -11.88 -21.84 -2.67
N VAL A 80 -11.81 -20.67 -2.04
CA VAL A 80 -12.13 -19.37 -2.66
C VAL A 80 -10.90 -18.51 -2.94
N ALA A 81 -9.73 -18.86 -2.41
CA ALA A 81 -8.51 -18.07 -2.58
C ALA A 81 -8.15 -17.81 -4.06
N ARG A 82 -8.32 -18.82 -4.93
CA ARG A 82 -8.08 -18.68 -6.37
C ARG A 82 -9.10 -17.77 -7.04
N LEU A 83 -10.39 -17.92 -6.71
CA LEU A 83 -11.46 -17.05 -7.23
C LEU A 83 -11.19 -15.57 -6.92
N VAL A 84 -10.76 -15.28 -5.69
CA VAL A 84 -10.41 -13.93 -5.26
C VAL A 84 -9.25 -13.37 -6.07
N LEU A 85 -8.19 -14.17 -6.25
CA LEU A 85 -7.03 -13.77 -7.03
C LEU A 85 -7.40 -13.51 -8.50
N ASP A 86 -8.10 -14.45 -9.14
CA ASP A 86 -8.46 -14.35 -10.54
C ASP A 86 -9.35 -13.11 -10.79
N THR A 87 -10.31 -12.84 -9.89
CA THR A 87 -11.15 -11.63 -9.94
C THR A 87 -10.32 -10.34 -9.83
N ALA A 88 -9.25 -10.35 -9.03
CA ALA A 88 -8.35 -9.20 -8.91
C ALA A 88 -7.52 -9.00 -10.17
N GLU A 89 -6.93 -10.07 -10.72
CA GLU A 89 -6.15 -10.00 -11.96
C GLU A 89 -7.02 -9.58 -13.16
N ASP A 90 -8.26 -10.07 -13.26
CA ASP A 90 -9.21 -9.73 -14.34
C ASP A 90 -9.48 -8.22 -14.43
N THR A 91 -9.33 -7.48 -13.32
CA THR A 91 -9.63 -6.04 -13.24
C THR A 91 -8.38 -5.17 -13.16
N TYR A 92 -7.21 -5.80 -12.99
CA TYR A 92 -5.93 -5.14 -12.76
C TYR A 92 -5.58 -4.14 -13.85
N GLU A 93 -5.58 -4.58 -15.11
CA GLU A 93 -5.16 -3.77 -16.25
C GLU A 93 -6.13 -2.60 -16.48
N ALA A 94 -7.44 -2.87 -16.43
CA ALA A 94 -8.46 -1.85 -16.65
C ALA A 94 -8.38 -0.71 -15.62
N VAL A 95 -8.24 -1.03 -14.32
CA VAL A 95 -8.11 -0.02 -13.26
C VAL A 95 -6.81 0.77 -13.42
N ASN A 96 -5.69 0.10 -13.67
CA ASN A 96 -4.38 0.74 -13.84
C ASN A 96 -4.34 1.68 -15.04
N GLN A 97 -4.91 1.28 -16.17
CA GLN A 97 -5.00 2.13 -17.36
C GLN A 97 -5.92 3.32 -17.12
N MET A 98 -7.09 3.10 -16.53
CA MET A 98 -8.06 4.16 -16.25
C MET A 98 -7.50 5.22 -15.31
N LEU A 99 -6.71 4.80 -14.32
CA LEU A 99 -6.16 5.68 -13.29
C LEU A 99 -4.70 6.08 -13.54
N ASP A 100 -4.10 5.69 -14.66
CA ASP A 100 -2.68 5.92 -14.98
C ASP A 100 -1.75 5.56 -13.80
N TYR A 101 -1.83 4.30 -13.38
CA TYR A 101 -1.10 3.77 -12.23
C TYR A 101 -0.36 2.48 -12.58
N THR A 102 0.84 2.35 -12.05
CA THR A 102 1.66 1.14 -12.17
C THR A 102 2.13 0.75 -10.78
N PRO A 103 1.62 -0.35 -10.20
CA PRO A 103 2.09 -0.86 -8.92
C PRO A 103 3.58 -1.25 -9.00
N ALA A 104 4.34 -0.89 -7.96
CA ALA A 104 5.76 -1.24 -7.86
C ALA A 104 5.98 -2.69 -7.39
N GLU A 105 4.99 -3.27 -6.73
CA GLU A 105 4.98 -4.62 -6.19
C GLU A 105 3.57 -5.20 -6.24
N PRO A 106 3.40 -6.53 -6.17
CA PRO A 106 2.09 -7.15 -6.10
C PRO A 106 1.29 -6.64 -4.90
N VAL A 107 0.03 -6.28 -5.14
CA VAL A 107 -0.86 -5.73 -4.13
C VAL A 107 -1.28 -6.83 -3.15
N PRO A 108 -1.07 -6.64 -1.83
CA PRO A 108 -1.44 -7.65 -0.85
C PRO A 108 -2.94 -7.61 -0.54
N VAL A 109 -3.58 -8.77 -0.68
CA VAL A 109 -5.00 -9.02 -0.38
C VAL A 109 -5.09 -10.04 0.76
N PHE A 110 -5.98 -9.83 1.72
CA PHE A 110 -6.17 -10.71 2.88
C PHE A 110 -7.62 -11.16 2.97
N ILE A 111 -7.85 -12.48 3.01
CA ILE A 111 -9.18 -13.06 3.18
C ILE A 111 -9.42 -13.36 4.66
N TYR A 112 -10.52 -12.83 5.20
CA TYR A 112 -10.97 -13.08 6.56
C TYR A 112 -12.21 -13.98 6.55
N PRO A 113 -12.23 -15.09 7.30
CA PRO A 113 -13.32 -16.06 7.24
C PRO A 113 -14.68 -15.48 7.64
N THR A 114 -14.71 -14.59 8.63
CA THR A 114 -15.96 -14.04 9.19
C THR A 114 -15.91 -12.54 9.35
N LYS A 115 -17.09 -11.91 9.44
CA LYS A 115 -17.23 -10.46 9.67
C LYS A 115 -16.52 -10.01 10.95
N GLU A 116 -16.57 -10.82 11.99
CA GLU A 116 -15.91 -10.52 13.27
C GLU A 116 -14.39 -10.48 13.12
N THR A 117 -13.81 -11.44 12.39
CA THR A 117 -12.36 -11.48 12.17
C THR A 117 -11.89 -10.34 11.27
N LEU A 118 -12.68 -9.99 10.26
CA LEU A 118 -12.44 -8.81 9.42
C LEU A 118 -12.50 -7.52 10.26
N ASN A 119 -13.56 -7.31 11.03
CA ASN A 119 -13.73 -6.12 11.88
C ASN A 119 -12.63 -5.98 12.93
N LYS A 120 -12.24 -7.08 13.57
CA LYS A 120 -11.11 -7.09 14.52
C LYS A 120 -9.78 -6.68 13.86
N SER A 121 -9.63 -6.89 12.55
CA SER A 121 -8.42 -6.48 11.84
C SER A 121 -8.23 -4.96 11.81
N PHE A 122 -9.30 -4.17 11.94
CA PHE A 122 -9.26 -2.71 11.84
C PHE A 122 -8.62 -2.04 13.07
N GLY A 123 -8.53 -2.74 14.20
CA GLY A 123 -7.93 -2.20 15.42
C GLY A 123 -8.80 -1.16 16.15
N TRP A 124 -10.06 -0.97 15.74
CA TRP A 124 -11.07 -0.15 16.41
C TRP A 124 -12.45 -0.83 16.33
N ASP A 125 -13.32 -0.60 17.33
CA ASP A 125 -14.67 -1.18 17.42
C ASP A 125 -15.66 -0.54 16.43
N ALA A 126 -15.34 -0.55 15.14
CA ALA A 126 -16.31 -0.22 14.12
C ALA A 126 -17.00 -1.51 13.69
N ALA A 127 -18.28 -1.65 14.05
CA ALA A 127 -19.17 -2.66 13.48
C ALA A 127 -19.53 -2.26 12.04
N VAL A 128 -18.55 -2.26 11.14
CA VAL A 128 -18.77 -1.97 9.73
C VAL A 128 -19.30 -3.24 9.08
N ASN A 129 -20.47 -3.16 8.45
CA ASN A 129 -21.01 -4.25 7.62
C ASN A 129 -20.35 -4.22 6.24
N ALA A 130 -19.01 -4.24 6.22
CA ALA A 130 -18.22 -4.15 5.01
C ALA A 130 -17.90 -5.54 4.47
N MET A 131 -17.98 -5.69 3.14
CA MET A 131 -17.49 -6.88 2.43
C MET A 131 -15.99 -6.78 2.15
N GLY A 132 -15.44 -5.58 2.10
CA GLY A 132 -14.02 -5.31 1.95
C GLY A 132 -13.63 -3.97 2.54
N VAL A 133 -12.33 -3.77 2.70
CA VAL A 133 -11.75 -2.47 3.03
C VAL A 133 -10.34 -2.35 2.47
N TYR A 134 -10.04 -1.18 1.94
CA TYR A 134 -8.71 -0.68 1.74
C TYR A 134 -8.21 0.00 3.02
N TRP A 135 -7.07 -0.46 3.54
CA TRP A 135 -6.40 0.26 4.61
C TRP A 135 -4.89 0.13 4.53
N ALA A 136 -4.21 1.27 4.57
CA ALA A 136 -2.77 1.40 4.70
C ALA A 136 -1.98 0.49 3.73
N GLY A 137 -2.32 0.53 2.44
CA GLY A 137 -1.63 -0.23 1.40
C GLY A 137 -1.98 -1.72 1.35
N THR A 138 -3.08 -2.13 2.01
CA THR A 138 -3.57 -3.51 2.01
C THR A 138 -5.05 -3.55 1.67
N ILE A 139 -5.47 -4.57 0.93
CA ILE A 139 -6.88 -4.88 0.68
C ILE A 139 -7.27 -6.03 1.60
N ARG A 140 -8.37 -5.90 2.33
CA ARG A 140 -8.88 -6.94 3.23
C ARG A 140 -10.32 -7.21 2.87
N ILE A 141 -10.68 -8.48 2.70
CA ILE A 141 -12.03 -8.85 2.28
C ILE A 141 -12.62 -9.90 3.20
N LEU A 142 -13.94 -9.90 3.27
CA LEU A 142 -14.72 -10.99 3.82
C LEU A 142 -14.72 -12.16 2.85
N SER A 143 -14.52 -13.37 3.37
CA SER A 143 -14.58 -14.59 2.58
C SER A 143 -15.90 -14.69 1.80
N PRO A 144 -15.88 -14.99 0.49
CA PRO A 144 -17.08 -15.28 -0.28
C PRO A 144 -17.96 -16.36 0.36
N LEU A 145 -17.33 -17.32 1.07
CA LEU A 145 -18.00 -18.39 1.80
C LEU A 145 -18.95 -17.89 2.90
N GLU A 146 -18.75 -16.68 3.41
CA GLU A 146 -19.55 -16.12 4.51
C GLU A 146 -20.88 -15.51 4.04
N TRP A 147 -20.97 -15.10 2.76
CA TRP A 147 -22.10 -14.30 2.27
C TRP A 147 -22.70 -14.79 0.95
N ILE A 148 -22.08 -15.78 0.29
CA ILE A 148 -22.65 -16.45 -0.88
C ILE A 148 -22.95 -17.90 -0.53
N GLU A 149 -24.23 -18.26 -0.50
CA GLU A 149 -24.66 -19.62 -0.15
C GLU A 149 -24.56 -20.61 -1.32
N ASN A 150 -24.79 -20.15 -2.56
CA ASN A 150 -24.77 -21.00 -3.74
C ASN A 150 -23.35 -21.13 -4.31
N GLU A 151 -22.70 -22.27 -4.08
CA GLU A 151 -21.34 -22.56 -4.56
C GLU A 151 -21.21 -22.50 -6.10
N GLU A 152 -22.24 -22.91 -6.85
CA GLU A 152 -22.20 -22.92 -8.32
C GLU A 152 -22.23 -21.50 -8.90
N GLU A 153 -23.02 -20.61 -8.28
CA GLU A 153 -23.15 -19.21 -8.71
C GLU A 153 -22.07 -18.29 -8.09
N MET A 154 -21.35 -18.76 -7.08
CA MET A 154 -20.35 -18.00 -6.34
C MET A 154 -19.32 -17.28 -7.21
N PRO A 155 -18.74 -17.91 -8.25
CA PRO A 155 -17.79 -17.22 -9.11
C PRO A 155 -18.39 -16.05 -9.89
N ALA A 156 -19.67 -16.11 -10.26
CA ALA A 156 -20.35 -15.02 -10.96
C ALA A 156 -20.73 -13.90 -9.99
N ILE A 157 -21.36 -14.27 -8.87
CA ILE A 157 -21.79 -13.32 -7.83
C ILE A 157 -20.59 -12.55 -7.26
N PHE A 158 -19.48 -13.24 -6.99
CA PHE A 158 -18.28 -12.58 -6.45
C PHE A 158 -17.62 -11.64 -7.45
N ARG A 159 -17.56 -11.99 -8.74
CA ARG A 159 -17.00 -11.09 -9.75
C ARG A 159 -17.84 -9.82 -9.94
N GLU A 160 -19.16 -9.96 -9.87
CA GLU A 160 -20.08 -8.84 -10.09
C GLU A 160 -20.24 -7.95 -8.85
N ASN A 161 -20.37 -8.55 -7.66
CA ASN A 161 -20.74 -7.85 -6.43
C ASN A 161 -19.61 -7.81 -5.39
N GLY A 162 -18.48 -8.46 -5.66
CA GLY A 162 -17.34 -8.50 -4.76
C GLY A 162 -16.64 -7.15 -4.62
N PRO A 163 -15.92 -6.93 -3.51
CA PRO A 163 -15.36 -5.62 -3.17
C PRO A 163 -14.06 -5.29 -3.93
N ILE A 164 -13.47 -6.24 -4.68
CA ILE A 164 -12.08 -6.16 -5.16
C ILE A 164 -11.80 -4.89 -5.97
N VAL A 165 -12.64 -4.57 -6.96
CA VAL A 165 -12.44 -3.38 -7.80
C VAL A 165 -12.54 -2.10 -6.99
N HIS A 166 -13.51 -2.05 -6.07
CA HIS A 166 -13.75 -0.91 -5.20
C HIS A 166 -12.53 -0.65 -4.28
N GLU A 167 -12.07 -1.68 -3.57
CA GLU A 167 -10.91 -1.54 -2.69
C GLU A 167 -9.61 -1.25 -3.44
N TYR A 168 -9.47 -1.81 -4.65
CA TYR A 168 -8.30 -1.53 -5.46
C TYR A 168 -8.29 -0.08 -5.94
N ALA A 169 -9.43 0.47 -6.35
CA ALA A 169 -9.54 1.89 -6.69
C ALA A 169 -9.15 2.80 -5.50
N HIS A 170 -9.61 2.48 -4.28
CA HIS A 170 -9.20 3.20 -3.08
C HIS A 170 -7.68 3.15 -2.85
N LEU A 171 -7.07 1.98 -3.06
CA LEU A 171 -5.62 1.84 -3.00
C LEU A 171 -4.94 2.74 -4.02
N VAL A 172 -5.32 2.68 -5.29
CA VAL A 172 -4.67 3.47 -6.34
C VAL A 172 -4.78 4.96 -6.03
N VAL A 173 -5.97 5.44 -5.65
CA VAL A 173 -6.18 6.84 -5.26
C VAL A 173 -5.27 7.23 -4.10
N ASP A 174 -5.16 6.40 -3.07
CA ASP A 174 -4.27 6.68 -1.94
C ASP A 174 -2.78 6.76 -2.34
N TYR A 175 -2.32 5.85 -3.20
CA TYR A 175 -0.95 5.89 -3.70
C TYR A 175 -0.68 7.13 -4.55
N LYS A 176 -1.61 7.54 -5.41
CA LYS A 176 -1.46 8.72 -6.26
C LYS A 176 -1.55 10.05 -5.49
N THR A 177 -2.32 10.08 -4.40
CA THR A 177 -2.59 11.32 -3.66
C THR A 177 -1.84 11.42 -2.33
N HIS A 178 -1.16 10.36 -1.89
CA HIS A 178 -0.50 10.28 -0.59
C HIS A 178 -1.45 10.57 0.58
N GLY A 179 -2.64 9.96 0.58
CA GLY A 179 -3.64 10.20 1.63
C GLY A 179 -4.40 11.52 1.50
N ASN A 180 -4.18 12.29 0.43
CA ASN A 180 -4.80 13.60 0.24
C ASN A 180 -6.08 13.55 -0.60
N TYR A 181 -7.10 12.91 -0.06
CA TYR A 181 -8.42 12.76 -0.67
C TYR A 181 -9.52 12.81 0.40
N PRO A 182 -10.76 13.17 0.05
CA PRO A 182 -11.82 13.30 1.05
C PRO A 182 -12.23 11.93 1.62
N ARG A 183 -12.69 11.93 2.87
CA ARG A 183 -13.12 10.71 3.58
C ARG A 183 -14.27 9.94 2.90
N TRP A 184 -15.08 10.55 2.05
CA TRP A 184 -16.11 9.80 1.34
C TRP A 184 -15.54 8.90 0.22
N LEU A 185 -14.26 9.10 -0.13
CA LEU A 185 -13.49 8.28 -1.07
C LEU A 185 -12.55 7.31 -0.31
N THR A 186 -12.79 7.07 0.98
CA THR A 186 -12.25 5.95 1.79
C THR A 186 -13.37 5.04 2.22
#